data_AF-A0A653D4I5-F1
#
_entry.id   AF-A0A653D4I5-F1
#
_cell.length_a   1.000
_cell.length_b   1.000
_cell.length_c   1.000
_cell.angle_alpha   90.00
_cell.angle_beta   90.00
_cell.angle_gamma   90.00
#
_symmetry.space_group_name_H-M   'P 1'
#
loop_
_entity.id
_entity.type
_entity.pdbx_description
1 polymer ?
#
loop_
_entity_poly.entity_id
_entity_poly.type
_entity_poly.pdbx_seq_one_letter_code
_entity_poly.pdbx_strand_id
1 'polypeptide(L)'
;MGRARAWLRLALMQKKLADYLKVLIDHKDEALVEYFEPDALMLSDEAIVIIGLLVGLNVIDCNLCVKEEDLDCPQGVIDFSLYLRSSNTISSDSSNEEQGDPMTTVLDQKNYIEELNRHLNATVANLQSKVESLTTTNALMKEDLAISKNNLQTLYEENRRLRRRLTGGGDEDGSGGGEDGTTSTKDDGGTPAEIEEMRQRLEEERRLRREADNELEIQMCMKAEMEVAMKLLEKDIHEKQDTIVSLRRQLDDIKLINLEMYKKLQECEASLRHKTELITKLEAKAQSMTDTIQTLENKYRESESNRVLTEQQKREVDMQAAQVEEQAVSIEGDLKVEREWRMSLQDTMQQDREKISKLQIEISQLKTVAQKYAQLQEDYYTMKDHCLEQDHTLEELGAQLRDSKLEISDLKEEINRNRPDGAWVKDNTALECKACNKDTTVVTAARFSAIPAQTTLYLCPPRQNQCECAIIVMFFC
;
A
#
# COMPACT_ATOMS: atom_id res chain seq x y z
N MET A 1 -14.97 -19.86 8.14
CA MET A 1 -14.25 -18.77 8.84
C MET A 1 -15.13 -18.14 9.92
N GLY A 2 -16.46 -18.19 9.75
CA GLY A 2 -17.46 -17.75 10.70
C GLY A 2 -17.40 -18.42 12.07
N ARG A 3 -16.92 -19.66 12.20
CA ARG A 3 -16.72 -20.30 13.52
C ARG A 3 -15.71 -19.57 14.39
N ALA A 4 -14.57 -19.13 13.81
CA ALA A 4 -13.56 -18.38 14.53
C ALA A 4 -14.05 -16.98 14.91
N ARG A 5 -14.78 -16.32 14.00
CA ARG A 5 -15.42 -15.02 14.27
C ARG A 5 -16.48 -15.12 15.36
N ALA A 6 -17.32 -16.16 15.34
CA ALA A 6 -18.31 -16.43 16.39
C ALA A 6 -17.62 -16.63 17.75
N TRP A 7 -16.58 -17.46 17.77
CA TRP A 7 -15.80 -17.71 18.98
C TRP A 7 -15.19 -16.43 19.55
N LEU A 8 -14.63 -15.56 18.69
CA LEU A 8 -14.03 -14.30 19.12
C LEU A 8 -15.08 -13.33 19.70
N ARG A 9 -16.27 -13.22 19.07
CA ARG A 9 -17.38 -12.42 19.62
C ARG A 9 -17.85 -12.95 20.97
N LEU A 10 -17.99 -14.27 21.11
CA LEU A 10 -18.37 -14.91 22.38
C LEU A 10 -17.31 -14.71 23.47
N ALA A 11 -16.02 -14.83 23.12
CA ALA A 11 -14.91 -14.62 24.05
C ALA A 11 -14.84 -13.16 24.57
N LEU A 12 -15.15 -12.18 23.71
CA LEU A 12 -15.28 -10.77 24.10
C LEU A 12 -16.48 -10.54 25.01
N MET A 13 -17.66 -11.09 24.68
CA MET A 13 -18.85 -11.00 25.55
C MET A 13 -18.61 -11.64 26.92
N GLN A 14 -17.84 -12.73 26.98
CA GLN A 14 -17.45 -13.40 28.22
C GLN A 14 -16.33 -12.66 28.98
N LYS A 15 -15.70 -11.65 28.38
CA LYS A 15 -14.54 -10.92 28.94
C LYS A 15 -13.36 -11.84 29.26
N LYS A 16 -13.15 -12.86 28.42
CA LYS A 16 -12.11 -13.90 28.58
C LYS A 16 -11.21 -14.07 27.36
N LEU A 17 -11.32 -13.19 26.37
CA LEU A 17 -10.50 -13.28 25.15
C LEU A 17 -9.00 -13.31 25.47
N ALA A 18 -8.53 -12.41 26.35
CA ALA A 18 -7.13 -12.36 26.76
C ALA A 18 -6.70 -13.65 27.48
N ASP A 19 -7.54 -14.20 28.35
CA ASP A 19 -7.23 -15.44 29.08
C ASP A 19 -7.12 -16.65 28.13
N TYR A 20 -8.02 -16.76 27.15
CA TYR A 20 -7.96 -17.83 26.16
C TYR A 20 -6.72 -17.74 25.26
N LEU A 21 -6.38 -16.52 24.80
CA LEU A 21 -5.18 -16.30 24.02
C LEU A 21 -3.90 -16.52 24.84
N LYS A 22 -3.92 -16.19 26.12
CA LYS A 22 -2.80 -16.48 27.03
C LYS A 22 -2.52 -17.97 27.12
N VAL A 23 -3.55 -18.79 27.36
CA VAL A 23 -3.38 -20.26 27.40
C VAL A 23 -2.82 -20.80 26.09
N LEU A 24 -3.24 -20.23 24.95
CA LEU A 24 -2.75 -20.62 23.64
C LEU A 24 -1.26 -20.25 23.43
N ILE A 25 -0.85 -19.07 23.88
CA ILE A 25 0.54 -18.60 23.78
C ILE A 25 1.46 -19.29 24.78
N ASP A 26 0.97 -19.62 25.98
CA ASP A 26 1.75 -20.36 26.99
C ASP A 26 2.11 -21.78 26.50
N HIS A 27 1.37 -22.34 25.54
CA HIS A 27 1.63 -23.63 24.88
C HIS A 27 2.02 -23.47 23.40
N LYS A 28 2.57 -22.30 23.01
CA LYS A 28 2.86 -21.98 21.60
C LYS A 28 3.81 -22.98 20.93
N ASP A 29 4.79 -23.49 21.67
CA ASP A 29 5.84 -24.39 21.17
C ASP A 29 5.31 -25.80 20.81
N GLU A 30 4.14 -26.19 21.34
CA GLU A 30 3.53 -27.49 21.08
C GLU A 30 2.32 -27.38 20.14
N ALA A 31 1.48 -26.35 20.31
CA ALA A 31 0.18 -26.24 19.64
C ALA A 31 0.17 -25.33 18.41
N LEU A 32 1.06 -24.33 18.34
CA LEU A 32 1.04 -23.31 17.28
C LEU A 32 2.09 -23.53 16.19
N VAL A 33 3.16 -24.27 16.49
CA VAL A 33 4.27 -24.53 15.55
C VAL A 33 3.84 -25.28 14.28
N GLU A 34 2.79 -26.11 14.34
CA GLU A 34 2.26 -26.79 13.15
C GLU A 34 1.47 -25.86 12.21
N TYR A 35 0.95 -24.74 12.73
CA TYR A 35 0.04 -23.86 11.99
C TYR A 35 0.66 -22.51 11.61
N PHE A 36 1.79 -22.14 12.22
CA PHE A 36 2.44 -20.83 12.05
C PHE A 36 3.93 -20.99 11.70
N GLU A 37 4.40 -20.13 10.79
CA GLU A 37 5.82 -20.01 10.47
C GLU A 37 6.63 -19.45 11.65
N PRO A 38 7.94 -19.75 11.77
CA PRO A 38 8.76 -19.32 12.92
C PRO A 38 8.75 -17.80 13.19
N ASP A 39 8.64 -17.00 12.13
CA ASP A 39 8.61 -15.53 12.19
C ASP A 39 7.20 -14.96 12.38
N ALA A 40 6.18 -15.80 12.60
CA ALA A 40 4.82 -15.36 12.80
C ALA A 40 4.63 -14.65 14.15
N LEU A 41 3.76 -13.64 14.15
CA LEU A 41 3.42 -12.83 15.33
C LEU A 41 3.04 -13.69 16.56
N MET A 42 2.32 -14.79 16.34
CA MET A 42 1.86 -15.69 17.41
C MET A 42 2.99 -16.51 18.06
N LEU A 43 4.13 -16.67 17.39
CA LEU A 43 5.32 -17.36 17.94
C LEU A 43 6.35 -16.37 18.50
N SER A 44 6.29 -15.10 18.08
CA SER A 44 7.11 -14.00 18.60
C SER A 44 6.73 -13.62 20.05
N ASP A 45 7.67 -13.01 20.76
CA ASP A 45 7.45 -12.44 22.10
C ASP A 45 6.52 -11.20 22.06
N GLU A 46 6.30 -10.64 20.86
CA GLU A 46 5.31 -9.58 20.64
C GLU A 46 3.86 -10.04 20.94
N ALA A 47 3.56 -11.34 20.84
CA ALA A 47 2.26 -11.89 21.21
C ALA A 47 1.90 -11.63 22.68
N ILE A 48 2.90 -11.63 23.57
CA ILE A 48 2.71 -11.39 25.01
C ILE A 48 2.24 -9.95 25.24
N VAL A 49 2.80 -8.99 24.48
CA VAL A 49 2.40 -7.58 24.53
C VAL A 49 0.95 -7.42 24.07
N ILE A 50 0.58 -8.09 22.98
CA ILE A 50 -0.80 -8.07 22.45
C ILE A 50 -1.79 -8.63 23.48
N ILE A 51 -1.48 -9.75 24.13
CA ILE A 51 -2.30 -10.30 25.21
C ILE A 51 -2.46 -9.26 26.34
N GLY A 52 -1.36 -8.61 26.74
CA GLY A 52 -1.39 -7.56 27.76
C GLY A 52 -2.32 -6.40 27.40
N LEU A 53 -2.35 -5.99 26.14
CA LEU A 53 -3.28 -4.97 25.63
C LEU A 53 -4.73 -5.48 25.61
N LEU A 54 -4.95 -6.75 25.26
CA LEU A 54 -6.28 -7.36 25.23
C LEU A 54 -6.93 -7.47 26.61
N VAL A 55 -6.16 -7.51 27.70
CA VAL A 55 -6.71 -7.43 29.07
C VAL A 55 -7.49 -6.13 29.29
N GLY A 56 -7.09 -5.03 28.63
CA GLY A 56 -7.81 -3.76 28.68
C GLY A 56 -9.23 -3.83 28.10
N LEU A 57 -9.49 -4.77 27.17
CA LEU A 57 -10.81 -4.97 26.59
C LEU A 57 -11.82 -5.58 27.57
N ASN A 58 -11.38 -6.15 28.69
CA ASN A 58 -12.27 -6.74 29.70
C ASN A 58 -13.19 -5.69 30.37
N VAL A 59 -12.81 -4.40 30.32
CA VAL A 59 -13.65 -3.31 30.85
C VAL A 59 -14.83 -3.01 29.91
N ILE A 60 -14.72 -3.35 28.63
CA ILE A 60 -15.75 -3.07 27.63
C ILE A 60 -16.87 -4.09 27.76
N ASP A 61 -18.12 -3.60 27.84
CA ASP A 61 -19.31 -4.45 27.85
C ASP A 61 -19.85 -4.58 26.43
N CYS A 62 -19.50 -5.68 25.76
CA CYS A 62 -19.95 -5.96 24.40
C CYS A 62 -21.23 -6.82 24.43
N ASN A 63 -22.29 -6.38 23.77
CA ASN A 63 -23.46 -7.22 23.47
C ASN A 63 -23.53 -7.48 21.97
N LEU A 64 -22.71 -8.43 21.51
CA LEU A 64 -22.57 -8.76 20.10
C LEU A 64 -23.59 -9.85 19.71
N CYS A 65 -24.48 -9.55 18.77
CA CYS A 65 -25.45 -10.53 18.28
C CYS A 65 -24.73 -11.64 17.51
N VAL A 66 -24.95 -12.89 17.91
CA VAL A 66 -24.45 -14.08 17.19
C VAL A 66 -25.60 -14.82 16.49
N LYS A 67 -26.85 -14.51 16.85
CA LYS A 67 -28.04 -15.06 16.21
C LYS A 67 -28.41 -14.15 15.04
N GLU A 68 -28.73 -14.77 13.90
CA GLU A 68 -29.26 -14.12 12.68
C GLU A 68 -28.24 -13.39 11.78
N GLU A 69 -26.94 -13.39 12.12
CA GLU A 69 -25.88 -12.88 11.22
C GLU A 69 -25.14 -14.03 10.49
N ASP A 70 -24.92 -13.89 9.18
CA ASP A 70 -23.99 -14.76 8.44
C ASP A 70 -22.55 -14.34 8.72
N LEU A 71 -21.85 -15.16 9.50
CA LEU A 71 -20.50 -14.87 9.97
C LEU A 71 -19.41 -15.30 8.99
N ASP A 72 -19.75 -16.03 7.93
CA ASP A 72 -18.79 -16.37 6.89
C ASP A 72 -18.55 -15.17 5.95
N CYS A 73 -19.53 -14.27 5.77
CA CYS A 73 -19.36 -13.00 5.06
C CYS A 73 -18.65 -11.93 5.92
N PRO A 74 -17.75 -11.08 5.36
CA PRO A 74 -17.22 -9.92 6.10
C PRO A 74 -18.35 -9.00 6.56
N GLN A 75 -18.25 -8.52 7.80
CA GLN A 75 -19.18 -7.52 8.33
C GLN A 75 -18.94 -6.20 7.59
N GLY A 76 -20.01 -5.50 7.22
CA GLY A 76 -19.94 -4.25 6.47
C GLY A 76 -19.03 -3.24 7.13
N VAL A 77 -18.29 -2.47 6.33
CA VAL A 77 -17.42 -1.41 6.83
C VAL A 77 -18.29 -0.34 7.47
N ILE A 78 -18.11 -0.10 8.76
CA ILE A 78 -18.73 1.03 9.45
C ILE A 78 -17.92 2.27 9.09
N ASP A 79 -18.53 3.17 8.33
CA ASP A 79 -17.90 4.42 7.93
C ASP A 79 -17.85 5.39 9.13
N PHE A 80 -16.69 5.43 9.80
CA PHE A 80 -16.42 6.37 10.87
C PHE A 80 -16.00 7.75 10.35
N SER A 81 -15.90 7.98 9.04
CA SER A 81 -15.52 9.28 8.46
C SER A 81 -16.46 10.40 8.90
N LEU A 82 -17.73 10.07 9.15
CA LEU A 82 -18.74 10.97 9.72
C LEU A 82 -18.47 11.40 11.17
N TYR A 83 -17.73 10.58 11.94
CA TYR A 83 -17.42 10.80 13.36
C TYR A 83 -15.96 11.22 13.59
N LEU A 84 -15.07 10.90 12.66
CA LEU A 84 -13.69 11.33 12.63
C LEU A 84 -13.62 12.73 12.02
N ARG A 85 -13.90 13.75 12.84
CA ARG A 85 -13.60 15.13 12.45
C ARG A 85 -12.08 15.26 12.26
N SER A 86 -11.65 15.29 11.01
CA SER A 86 -10.28 15.66 10.66
C SER A 86 -10.02 17.06 11.20
N SER A 87 -9.05 17.19 12.12
CA SER A 87 -8.69 18.46 12.76
C SER A 87 -8.05 19.49 11.81
N ASN A 88 -8.06 19.23 10.48
CA ASN A 88 -7.31 19.97 9.48
C ASN A 88 -8.17 20.78 8.49
N THR A 89 -9.50 20.86 8.64
CA THR A 89 -10.38 21.57 7.68
C THR A 89 -10.67 23.04 8.00
N ILE A 90 -9.82 23.72 8.79
CA ILE A 90 -9.99 25.17 9.05
C ILE A 90 -9.14 26.04 8.10
N SER A 91 -8.32 25.46 7.23
CA SER A 91 -7.43 26.26 6.38
C SER A 91 -7.24 25.70 4.98
N SER A 92 -8.25 25.85 4.13
CA SER A 92 -8.04 26.08 2.69
C SER A 92 -9.38 26.36 2.02
N ASP A 93 -9.63 27.63 1.79
CA ASP A 93 -10.60 28.13 0.83
C ASP A 93 -10.04 27.87 -0.58
N SER A 94 -10.61 26.91 -1.32
CA SER A 94 -10.75 26.96 -2.79
C SER A 94 -11.36 25.68 -3.36
N SER A 95 -12.24 25.90 -4.34
CA SER A 95 -12.79 24.97 -5.34
C SER A 95 -13.82 23.92 -4.89
N ASN A 96 -15.08 24.26 -5.18
CA ASN A 96 -16.21 23.41 -5.61
C ASN A 96 -15.90 21.93 -5.79
N GLU A 97 -16.58 21.08 -5.01
CA GLU A 97 -17.54 20.08 -5.49
C GLU A 97 -18.27 19.48 -4.28
N GLU A 98 -19.47 18.95 -4.51
CA GLU A 98 -20.39 18.34 -3.53
C GLU A 98 -21.21 19.31 -2.65
N GLN A 99 -22.30 19.74 -3.27
CA GLN A 99 -23.54 20.17 -2.62
C GLN A 99 -24.17 18.97 -1.86
N GLY A 100 -23.49 18.52 -0.80
CA GLY A 100 -23.90 17.51 0.16
C GLY A 100 -24.93 18.07 1.15
N ASP A 101 -26.10 18.36 0.59
CA ASP A 101 -27.43 18.49 1.17
C ASP A 101 -27.62 19.31 2.47
N PRO A 102 -27.91 20.62 2.35
CA PRO A 102 -28.40 21.46 3.46
C PRO A 102 -29.59 20.84 4.21
N MET A 103 -30.40 20.03 3.53
CA MET A 103 -31.54 19.33 4.12
C MET A 103 -31.11 18.35 5.23
N THR A 104 -29.99 17.64 5.05
CA THR A 104 -29.48 16.68 6.05
C THR A 104 -29.03 17.40 7.32
N THR A 105 -28.37 18.56 7.20
CA THR A 105 -27.98 19.37 8.36
C THR A 105 -29.18 19.94 9.11
N VAL A 106 -30.26 20.29 8.41
CA VAL A 106 -31.52 20.76 9.00
C VAL A 106 -32.25 19.61 9.68
N LEU A 107 -32.19 18.39 9.14
CA LEU A 107 -32.77 17.19 9.74
C LEU A 107 -32.02 16.77 11.01
N ASP A 108 -30.69 16.88 11.03
CA ASP A 108 -29.89 16.60 12.22
C ASP A 108 -30.12 17.65 13.33
N GLN A 109 -30.23 18.93 12.95
CA GLN A 109 -30.65 19.99 13.90
C GLN A 109 -32.04 19.74 14.45
N LYS A 110 -32.99 19.32 13.60
CA LYS A 110 -34.35 18.97 14.01
C LYS A 110 -34.32 17.80 15.00
N ASN A 111 -33.59 16.73 14.71
CA ASN A 111 -33.51 15.54 15.55
C ASN A 111 -32.86 15.86 16.91
N TYR A 112 -31.81 16.70 16.93
CA TYR A 112 -31.21 17.19 18.17
C TYR A 112 -32.19 17.99 19.03
N ILE A 113 -32.97 18.89 18.41
CA ILE A 113 -33.98 19.68 19.12
C ILE A 113 -35.12 18.79 19.62
N GLU A 114 -35.53 17.78 18.84
CA GLU A 114 -36.56 16.82 19.25
C GLU A 114 -36.12 15.97 20.44
N GLU A 115 -34.89 15.45 20.46
CA GLU A 115 -34.38 14.67 21.59
C GLU A 115 -34.16 15.54 22.82
N LEU A 116 -33.69 16.79 22.64
CA LEU A 116 -33.59 17.74 23.75
C LEU A 116 -34.97 18.04 24.34
N ASN A 117 -35.99 18.27 23.51
CA ASN A 117 -37.37 18.45 23.97
C ASN A 117 -37.91 17.18 24.65
N ARG A 118 -37.54 15.99 24.19
CA ARG A 118 -37.93 14.73 24.83
C ARG A 118 -37.33 14.60 26.23
N HIS A 119 -36.05 14.91 26.39
CA HIS A 119 -35.38 14.96 27.70
C HIS A 119 -35.96 16.05 28.61
N LEU A 120 -36.25 17.23 28.06
CA LEU A 120 -36.85 18.32 28.83
C LEU A 120 -38.24 17.93 29.32
N ASN A 121 -39.08 17.36 28.44
CA ASN A 121 -40.42 16.87 28.80
C ASN A 121 -40.37 15.74 29.83
N ALA A 122 -39.42 14.81 29.72
CA ALA A 122 -39.21 13.77 30.74
C ALA A 122 -38.81 14.37 32.09
N THR A 123 -37.97 15.40 32.09
CA THR A 123 -37.55 16.12 33.31
C THR A 123 -38.72 16.88 33.92
N VAL A 124 -39.52 17.56 33.09
CA VAL A 124 -40.73 18.26 33.54
C VAL A 124 -41.74 17.29 34.14
N ALA A 125 -42.00 16.15 33.50
CA ALA A 125 -42.90 15.12 34.02
C ALA A 125 -42.41 14.53 35.35
N ASN A 126 -41.10 14.29 35.49
CA ASN A 126 -40.53 13.80 36.75
C ASN A 126 -40.64 14.85 37.86
N LEU A 127 -40.33 16.11 37.56
CA LEU A 127 -40.50 17.22 38.50
C LEU A 127 -41.96 17.41 38.89
N GLN A 128 -42.91 17.32 37.95
CA GLN A 128 -44.34 17.37 38.23
C GLN A 128 -44.77 16.24 39.17
N SER A 129 -44.38 14.99 38.90
CA SER A 129 -44.67 13.86 39.78
C SER A 129 -44.10 14.05 41.19
N LYS A 130 -42.88 14.60 41.29
CA LYS A 130 -42.25 14.90 42.57
C LYS A 130 -42.96 16.03 43.32
N VAL A 131 -43.42 17.06 42.61
CA VAL A 131 -44.24 18.15 43.17
C VAL A 131 -45.58 17.60 43.67
N GLU A 132 -46.26 16.75 42.92
CA GLU A 132 -47.51 16.11 43.34
C GLU A 132 -47.31 15.22 44.58
N SER A 133 -46.24 14.42 44.61
CA SER A 133 -45.88 13.60 45.77
C SER A 133 -45.58 14.46 47.00
N LEU A 134 -44.81 15.53 46.85
CA LEU A 134 -44.54 16.49 47.94
C LEU A 134 -45.80 17.22 48.39
N THR A 135 -46.70 17.56 47.46
CA THR A 135 -47.97 18.22 47.78
C THR A 135 -48.89 17.29 48.57
N THR A 136 -48.96 16.03 48.19
CA THR A 136 -49.75 15.00 48.87
C THR A 136 -49.20 14.72 50.27
N THR A 137 -47.88 14.55 50.42
CA THR A 137 -47.25 14.36 51.74
C THR A 137 -47.42 15.57 52.65
N ASN A 138 -47.33 16.79 52.11
CA ASN A 138 -47.57 18.01 52.88
C ASN A 138 -49.03 18.13 53.34
N ALA A 139 -49.99 17.72 52.52
CA ALA A 139 -51.40 17.67 52.90
C ALA A 139 -51.64 16.67 54.05
N LEU A 140 -51.09 15.46 53.96
CA LEU A 140 -51.17 14.45 55.02
C LEU A 140 -50.52 14.94 56.32
N MET A 141 -49.32 15.54 56.24
CA MET A 141 -48.67 16.10 57.43
C MET A 141 -49.47 17.23 58.10
N LYS A 142 -50.18 18.05 57.32
CA LYS A 142 -51.09 19.07 57.87
C LYS A 142 -52.28 18.45 58.58
N GLU A 143 -52.83 17.36 58.04
CA GLU A 143 -53.91 16.61 58.65
C GLU A 143 -53.46 15.95 59.97
N ASP A 144 -52.31 15.26 59.96
CA ASP A 144 -51.71 14.66 61.16
C ASP A 144 -51.40 15.70 62.25
N LEU A 145 -50.91 16.88 61.85
CA LEU A 145 -50.70 17.99 62.76
C LEU A 145 -52.01 18.48 63.37
N ALA A 146 -53.09 18.57 62.59
CA ALA A 146 -54.41 18.98 63.07
C ALA A 146 -55.00 17.94 64.03
N ILE A 147 -54.89 16.65 63.71
CA ILE A 147 -55.31 15.54 64.60
C ILE A 147 -54.52 15.59 65.91
N SER A 148 -53.19 15.74 65.84
CA SER A 148 -52.33 15.83 67.02
C SER A 148 -52.65 17.04 67.90
N LYS A 149 -52.96 18.20 67.29
CA LYS A 149 -53.42 19.40 68.00
C LYS A 149 -54.74 19.18 68.72
N ASN A 150 -55.72 18.54 68.06
CA ASN A 150 -57.01 18.21 68.68
C ASN A 150 -56.82 17.23 69.84
N ASN A 151 -56.02 16.18 69.66
CA ASN A 151 -55.71 15.21 70.73
C ASN A 151 -55.06 15.92 71.92
N LEU A 152 -54.08 16.79 71.67
CA LEU A 152 -53.46 17.60 72.71
C LEU A 152 -54.47 18.50 73.42
N GLN A 153 -55.37 19.16 72.70
CA GLN A 153 -56.43 19.98 73.29
C GLN A 153 -57.39 19.15 74.16
N THR A 154 -57.82 17.97 73.71
CA THR A 154 -58.66 17.07 74.52
C THR A 154 -57.93 16.61 75.79
N LEU A 155 -56.64 16.27 75.69
CA LEU A 155 -55.81 15.93 76.84
C LEU A 155 -55.64 17.12 77.81
N TYR A 156 -55.51 18.34 77.30
CA TYR A 156 -55.48 19.56 78.13
C TYR A 156 -56.80 19.78 78.87
N GLU A 157 -57.94 19.56 78.21
CA GLU A 157 -59.27 19.68 78.82
C GLU A 157 -59.52 18.59 79.87
N GLU A 158 -59.10 17.35 79.59
CA GLU A 158 -59.17 16.25 80.54
C GLU A 158 -58.25 16.48 81.74
N ASN A 159 -57.01 16.92 81.52
CA ASN A 159 -56.08 17.29 82.59
C ASN A 159 -56.64 18.45 83.43
N ARG A 160 -57.28 19.44 82.81
CA ARG A 160 -57.98 20.53 83.52
C ARG A 160 -59.21 20.02 84.29
N ARG A 161 -59.92 19.01 83.80
CA ARG A 161 -61.03 18.37 84.52
C ARG A 161 -60.52 17.55 85.71
N LEU A 162 -59.43 16.81 85.54
CA LEU A 162 -58.77 16.06 86.60
C LEU A 162 -58.18 16.99 87.65
N ARG A 163 -57.52 18.09 87.25
CA ARG A 163 -57.09 19.16 88.16
C ARG A 163 -58.25 19.75 88.92
N ARG A 164 -59.38 20.06 88.27
CA ARG A 164 -60.60 20.51 88.98
C ARG A 164 -61.20 19.47 89.93
N ARG A 165 -61.07 18.17 89.65
CA ARG A 165 -61.47 17.10 90.58
C ARG A 165 -60.49 16.95 91.75
N LEU A 166 -59.20 17.21 91.53
CA LEU A 166 -58.16 17.17 92.55
C LEU A 166 -58.19 18.44 93.43
N THR A 167 -58.41 19.62 92.86
CA THR A 167 -58.53 20.90 93.57
C THR A 167 -59.95 21.19 94.06
N GLY A 168 -60.94 20.41 93.63
CA GLY A 168 -62.33 20.47 94.12
C GLY A 168 -62.64 19.38 95.15
N GLY A 169 -61.62 18.63 95.58
CA GLY A 169 -61.73 17.53 96.53
C GLY A 169 -60.77 17.64 97.73
N GLY A 170 -60.18 18.81 97.95
CA GLY A 170 -59.24 19.03 99.06
C GLY A 170 -59.10 20.51 99.32
N ASP A 171 -60.01 21.03 100.14
CA ASP A 171 -59.76 22.01 101.21
C ASP A 171 -61.11 22.24 101.91
N GLU A 172 -61.46 21.32 102.81
CA GLU A 172 -62.01 21.71 104.10
C GLU A 172 -61.59 20.65 105.11
N ASP A 173 -60.55 21.06 105.82
CA ASP A 173 -59.99 20.45 107.01
C ASP A 173 -61.09 20.19 108.05
N GLY A 174 -60.98 19.02 108.67
CA GLY A 174 -61.79 18.67 109.82
C GLY A 174 -61.18 19.28 111.07
N SER A 175 -61.65 20.45 111.49
CA SER A 175 -61.53 20.84 112.88
C SER A 175 -62.74 20.33 113.65
N GLY A 176 -62.54 19.22 114.35
CA GLY A 176 -63.45 18.67 115.32
C GLY A 176 -63.71 19.60 116.51
N GLY A 177 -64.82 19.31 117.19
CA GLY A 177 -65.19 19.92 118.46
C GLY A 177 -66.47 19.27 118.96
N GLY A 178 -66.33 18.06 119.50
CA GLY A 178 -67.40 17.38 120.21
C GLY A 178 -67.64 17.97 121.61
N GLU A 179 -68.76 17.51 122.18
CA GLU A 179 -69.25 17.69 123.56
C GLU A 179 -69.96 19.04 123.79
N ASP A 180 -71.24 19.06 124.20
CA ASP A 180 -71.76 18.60 125.49
C ASP A 180 -73.29 18.34 125.34
N GLY A 181 -73.91 17.31 125.90
CA GLY A 181 -73.92 17.02 127.33
C GLY A 181 -75.27 17.45 127.92
N THR A 182 -76.20 16.50 127.92
CA THR A 182 -77.53 16.58 128.52
C THR A 182 -77.48 17.06 129.99
N THR A 183 -78.45 17.90 130.38
CA THR A 183 -78.98 18.05 131.75
C THR A 183 -78.03 18.46 132.88
N SER A 184 -78.39 19.54 133.58
CA SER A 184 -78.58 19.42 135.03
C SER A 184 -79.54 20.46 135.60
N THR A 185 -80.49 19.91 136.34
CA THR A 185 -81.20 20.51 137.47
C THR A 185 -80.24 21.06 138.54
N LYS A 186 -80.74 22.05 139.30
CA LYS A 186 -80.36 22.55 140.65
C LYS A 186 -79.39 21.63 141.43
N ASP A 187 -78.37 22.12 142.14
CA ASP A 187 -78.48 22.96 143.35
C ASP A 187 -77.08 23.40 143.87
N ASP A 188 -77.09 24.50 144.61
CA ASP A 188 -76.23 24.95 145.73
C ASP A 188 -74.69 25.17 145.65
N GLY A 189 -74.28 26.42 145.93
CA GLY A 189 -73.14 26.75 146.83
C GLY A 189 -71.70 26.93 146.28
N GLY A 190 -71.30 28.14 145.86
CA GLY A 190 -69.88 28.53 145.72
C GLY A 190 -69.65 29.88 145.02
N THR A 191 -68.75 30.74 145.52
CA THR A 191 -68.59 32.16 145.15
C THR A 191 -68.22 32.42 143.65
N PRO A 192 -68.92 33.29 142.90
CA PRO A 192 -68.85 33.37 141.42
C PRO A 192 -67.60 34.01 140.78
N ALA A 193 -66.78 34.77 141.52
CA ALA A 193 -65.78 35.66 140.91
C ALA A 193 -64.49 34.94 140.45
N GLU A 194 -63.98 33.99 141.24
CA GLU A 194 -62.72 33.30 140.95
C GLU A 194 -62.88 32.22 139.87
N ILE A 195 -64.06 31.63 139.75
CA ILE A 195 -64.39 30.61 138.72
C ILE A 195 -64.49 31.27 137.34
N GLU A 196 -65.02 32.48 137.25
CA GLU A 196 -65.13 33.22 135.99
C GLU A 196 -63.77 33.71 135.49
N GLU A 197 -62.90 34.19 136.38
CA GLU A 197 -61.53 34.60 136.02
C GLU A 197 -60.69 33.40 135.53
N MET A 198 -60.82 32.23 136.17
CA MET A 198 -60.16 31.01 135.71
C MET A 198 -60.70 30.49 134.37
N ARG A 199 -62.00 30.67 134.09
CA ARG A 199 -62.58 30.37 132.78
C ARG A 199 -62.04 31.29 131.69
N GLN A 200 -61.96 32.60 131.95
CA GLN A 200 -61.40 33.56 131.00
C GLN A 200 -59.94 33.27 130.67
N ARG A 201 -59.11 32.95 131.66
CA ARG A 201 -57.70 32.55 131.42
C ARG A 201 -57.59 31.27 130.59
N LEU A 202 -58.47 30.29 130.81
CA LEU A 202 -58.50 29.07 130.01
C LEU A 202 -58.96 29.34 128.56
N GLU A 203 -59.93 30.23 128.37
CA GLU A 203 -60.41 30.68 127.05
C GLU A 203 -59.31 31.41 126.27
N GLU A 204 -58.57 32.30 126.93
CA GLU A 204 -57.42 33.02 126.38
C GLU A 204 -56.27 32.08 126.03
N GLU A 205 -55.95 31.11 126.89
CA GLU A 205 -54.92 30.10 126.61
C GLU A 205 -55.33 29.23 125.41
N ARG A 206 -56.59 28.80 125.33
CA ARG A 206 -57.14 28.06 124.18
C ARG A 206 -57.12 28.89 122.91
N ARG A 207 -57.32 30.21 122.99
CA ARG A 207 -57.19 31.12 121.85
C ARG A 207 -55.73 31.21 121.38
N LEU A 208 -54.79 31.43 122.30
CA LEU A 208 -53.36 31.51 121.99
C LEU A 208 -52.82 30.19 121.43
N ARG A 209 -53.28 29.04 121.94
CA ARG A 209 -52.95 27.72 121.36
C ARG A 209 -53.44 27.59 119.92
N ARG A 210 -54.71 27.94 119.65
CA ARG A 210 -55.25 27.94 118.28
C ARG A 210 -54.51 28.89 117.35
N GLU A 211 -54.15 30.09 117.83
CA GLU A 211 -53.35 31.04 117.06
C GLU A 211 -51.94 30.48 116.75
N ALA A 212 -51.31 29.80 117.71
CA ALA A 212 -50.03 29.14 117.51
C ALA A 212 -50.13 27.92 116.57
N ASP A 213 -51.20 27.12 116.66
CA ASP A 213 -51.45 25.98 115.77
C ASP A 213 -51.69 26.45 114.33
N ASN A 214 -52.48 27.51 114.14
CA ASN A 214 -52.70 28.13 112.83
C ASN A 214 -51.40 28.69 112.23
N GLU A 215 -50.57 29.36 113.03
CA GLU A 215 -49.27 29.85 112.55
C GLU A 215 -48.35 28.68 112.19
N LEU A 216 -48.34 27.61 112.99
CA LEU A 216 -47.56 26.41 112.69
C LEU A 216 -48.00 25.77 111.37
N GLU A 217 -49.31 25.68 111.12
CA GLU A 217 -49.85 25.15 109.87
C GLU A 217 -49.43 26.00 108.66
N ILE A 218 -49.52 27.33 108.76
CA ILE A 218 -49.05 28.25 107.70
C ILE A 218 -47.55 28.06 107.45
N GLN A 219 -46.73 27.94 108.51
CA GLN A 219 -45.29 27.69 108.39
C GLN A 219 -45.00 26.34 107.73
N MET A 220 -45.78 25.30 108.04
CA MET A 220 -45.66 23.98 107.40
C MET A 220 -45.99 24.06 105.90
N CYS A 221 -47.06 24.75 105.53
CA CYS A 221 -47.43 24.97 104.13
C CYS A 221 -46.36 25.77 103.36
N MET A 222 -45.90 26.90 103.91
CA MET A 222 -44.83 27.69 103.29
C MET A 222 -43.54 26.89 103.11
N LYS A 223 -43.19 26.05 104.09
CA LYS A 223 -42.03 25.16 103.98
C LYS A 223 -42.20 24.13 102.85
N ALA A 224 -43.37 23.52 102.73
CA ALA A 224 -43.66 22.57 101.66
C ALA A 224 -43.59 23.24 100.27
N GLU A 225 -44.15 24.44 100.12
CA GLU A 225 -44.05 25.22 98.88
C GLU A 225 -42.61 25.60 98.55
N MET A 226 -41.82 26.02 99.54
CA MET A 226 -40.39 26.32 99.37
C MET A 226 -39.59 25.09 98.93
N GLU A 227 -39.88 23.91 99.49
CA GLU A 227 -39.24 22.65 99.08
C GLU A 227 -39.58 22.28 97.63
N VAL A 228 -40.81 22.51 97.17
CA VAL A 228 -41.20 22.29 95.76
C VAL A 228 -40.50 23.30 94.85
N ALA A 229 -40.48 24.59 95.21
CA ALA A 229 -39.79 25.62 94.45
C ALA A 229 -38.28 25.33 94.33
N MET A 230 -37.65 24.88 95.41
CA MET A 230 -36.24 24.48 95.42
C MET A 230 -35.97 23.31 94.46
N LYS A 231 -36.81 22.25 94.50
CA LYS A 231 -36.68 21.11 93.58
C LYS A 231 -36.86 21.50 92.11
N LEU A 232 -37.76 22.44 91.81
CA LEU A 232 -37.94 22.94 90.44
C LEU A 232 -36.72 23.74 89.97
N LEU A 233 -36.13 24.58 90.84
CA LEU A 233 -34.90 25.30 90.54
C LEU A 233 -33.71 24.36 90.36
N GLU A 234 -33.57 23.34 91.22
CA GLU A 234 -32.55 22.30 91.06
C GLU A 234 -32.70 21.61 89.71
N LYS A 235 -33.92 21.22 89.32
CA LYS A 235 -34.18 20.61 88.02
C LYS A 235 -33.79 21.52 86.86
N ASP A 236 -34.18 22.80 86.88
CA ASP A 236 -33.81 23.79 85.85
C ASP A 236 -32.28 23.98 85.76
N ILE A 237 -31.58 23.97 86.90
CA ILE A 237 -30.11 24.03 86.93
C ILE A 237 -29.50 22.79 86.25
N HIS A 238 -30.00 21.59 86.54
CA HIS A 238 -29.50 20.36 85.92
C HIS A 238 -29.76 20.34 84.40
N GLU A 239 -30.97 20.73 83.95
CA GLU A 239 -31.29 20.82 82.52
C GLU A 239 -30.40 21.83 81.78
N LYS A 240 -30.12 22.98 82.41
CA LYS A 240 -29.17 23.97 81.87
C LYS A 240 -27.74 23.44 81.84
N GLN A 241 -27.31 22.71 82.87
CA GLN A 241 -25.99 22.07 82.91
C GLN A 241 -25.84 21.04 81.78
N ASP A 242 -26.84 20.17 81.57
CA ASP A 242 -26.85 19.19 80.48
C ASP A 242 -26.78 19.88 79.10
N THR A 243 -27.51 20.99 78.94
CA THR A 243 -27.46 21.81 77.72
C THR A 243 -26.05 22.37 77.49
N ILE A 244 -25.39 22.88 78.54
CA ILE A 244 -24.01 23.38 78.45
C ILE A 244 -23.04 22.26 78.08
N VAL A 245 -23.18 21.07 78.66
CA VAL A 245 -22.33 19.91 78.33
C VAL A 245 -22.51 19.51 76.87
N SER A 246 -23.75 19.46 76.38
CA SER A 246 -24.05 19.18 74.98
C SER A 246 -23.43 20.20 74.03
N LEU A 247 -23.58 21.50 74.32
CA LEU A 247 -22.99 22.59 73.52
C LEU A 247 -21.46 22.54 73.50
N ARG A 248 -20.81 22.21 74.64
CA ARG A 248 -19.36 22.00 74.70
C ARG A 248 -18.92 20.85 73.80
N ARG A 249 -19.67 19.74 73.81
CA ARG A 249 -19.38 18.59 72.94
C ARG A 249 -19.53 18.95 71.46
N GLN A 250 -20.59 19.66 71.10
CA GLN A 250 -20.79 20.16 69.73
C GLN A 250 -19.66 21.11 69.29
N LEU A 251 -19.18 21.98 70.18
CA LEU A 251 -18.05 22.87 69.90
C LEU A 251 -16.78 22.07 69.59
N ASP A 252 -16.51 21.00 70.34
CA ASP A 252 -15.35 20.14 70.11
C ASP A 252 -15.48 19.31 68.83
N ASP A 253 -16.68 18.83 68.51
CA ASP A 253 -16.98 18.18 67.22
C ASP A 253 -16.71 19.14 66.03
N ILE A 254 -17.14 20.41 66.14
CA ILE A 254 -16.89 21.44 65.12
C ILE A 254 -15.39 21.71 64.97
N LYS A 255 -14.63 21.76 66.07
CA LYS A 255 -13.17 21.93 66.00
C LYS A 255 -12.50 20.77 65.27
N LEU A 256 -12.92 19.53 65.55
CA LEU A 256 -12.41 18.35 64.85
C LEU A 256 -12.72 18.39 63.36
N ILE A 257 -13.95 18.74 63.00
CA ILE A 257 -14.36 18.91 61.59
C ILE A 257 -13.51 19.98 60.91
N ASN A 258 -13.28 21.12 61.56
CA ASN A 258 -12.46 22.19 61.01
C ASN A 258 -11.00 21.74 60.79
N LEU A 259 -10.39 21.04 61.76
CA LEU A 259 -9.03 20.52 61.61
C LEU A 259 -8.92 19.52 60.46
N GLU A 260 -9.88 18.59 60.35
CA GLU A 260 -9.93 17.62 59.26
C GLU A 260 -10.14 18.30 57.90
N MET A 261 -10.98 19.35 57.84
CA MET A 261 -11.18 20.14 56.64
C MET A 261 -9.89 20.86 56.22
N TYR A 262 -9.16 21.48 57.15
CA TYR A 262 -7.86 22.10 56.85
C TYR A 262 -6.83 21.10 56.35
N LYS A 263 -6.80 19.90 56.95
CA LYS A 263 -5.92 18.82 56.50
C LYS A 263 -6.24 18.38 55.07
N LYS A 264 -7.52 18.14 54.77
CA LYS A 264 -7.96 17.80 53.41
C LYS A 264 -7.67 18.91 52.41
N LEU A 265 -7.87 20.16 52.79
CA LEU A 265 -7.53 21.31 51.95
C LEU A 265 -6.03 21.33 51.61
N GLN A 266 -5.18 21.09 52.61
CA GLN A 266 -3.73 21.04 52.43
C GLN A 266 -3.30 19.87 51.53
N GLU A 267 -3.91 18.70 51.68
CA GLU A 267 -3.68 17.53 50.80
C GLU A 267 -4.12 17.83 49.36
N CYS A 268 -5.28 18.47 49.17
CA CYS A 268 -5.76 18.90 47.86
C CYS A 268 -4.82 19.94 47.23
N GLU A 269 -4.34 20.93 47.99
CA GLU A 269 -3.36 21.89 47.49
C GLU A 269 -2.05 21.22 47.09
N ALA A 270 -1.54 20.28 47.90
CA ALA A 270 -0.31 19.55 47.57
C ALA A 270 -0.47 18.72 46.29
N SER A 271 -1.59 17.99 46.17
CA SER A 271 -1.93 17.27 44.95
C SER A 271 -2.08 18.22 43.74
N LEU A 272 -2.68 19.39 43.93
CA LEU A 272 -2.84 20.37 42.86
C LEU A 272 -1.48 20.90 42.40
N ARG A 273 -0.59 21.28 43.32
CA ARG A 273 0.79 21.71 42.99
C ARG A 273 1.52 20.64 42.19
N HIS A 274 1.46 19.38 42.63
CA HIS A 274 2.10 18.28 41.92
C HIS A 274 1.54 18.08 40.50
N LYS A 275 0.21 18.14 40.34
CA LYS A 275 -0.43 18.06 39.01
C LYS A 275 -0.03 19.22 38.11
N THR A 276 0.03 20.44 38.64
CA THR A 276 0.48 21.62 37.89
C THR A 276 1.94 21.47 37.43
N GLU A 277 2.84 21.00 38.31
CA GLU A 277 4.23 20.71 37.93
C GLU A 277 4.32 19.64 36.84
N LEU A 278 3.51 18.57 36.92
CA LEU A 278 3.47 17.55 35.89
C LEU A 278 2.98 18.11 34.55
N ILE A 279 1.95 18.97 34.55
CA ILE A 279 1.46 19.66 33.36
C ILE A 279 2.57 20.49 32.73
N THR A 280 3.28 21.33 33.50
CA THR A 280 4.39 22.14 32.96
C THR A 280 5.50 21.30 32.35
N LYS A 281 5.81 20.12 32.92
CA LYS A 281 6.78 19.18 32.35
C LYS A 281 6.29 18.56 31.04
N LEU A 282 5.00 18.20 30.97
CA LEU A 282 4.39 17.67 29.75
C LEU A 282 4.32 18.74 28.65
N GLU A 283 4.00 19.98 28.98
CA GLU A 283 4.01 21.12 28.06
C GLU A 283 5.41 21.38 27.51
N ALA A 284 6.44 21.38 28.37
CA ALA A 284 7.83 21.50 27.93
C ALA A 284 8.26 20.36 27.00
N LYS A 285 7.84 19.12 27.30
CA LYS A 285 8.11 17.95 26.45
C LYS A 285 7.36 18.05 25.11
N ALA A 286 6.12 18.52 25.10
CA ALA A 286 5.34 18.73 23.89
C ALA A 286 5.99 19.81 23.01
N GLN A 287 6.45 20.92 23.59
CA GLN A 287 7.17 21.95 22.85
C GLN A 287 8.48 21.42 22.25
N SER A 288 9.28 20.70 23.04
CA SER A 288 10.50 20.07 22.53
C SER A 288 10.22 19.09 21.39
N MET A 289 9.14 18.31 21.49
CA MET A 289 8.73 17.41 20.41
C MET A 289 8.33 18.19 19.15
N THR A 290 7.57 19.28 19.29
CA THR A 290 7.24 20.19 18.17
C THR A 290 8.50 20.73 17.48
N ASP A 291 9.50 21.17 18.24
CA ASP A 291 10.76 21.68 17.70
C ASP A 291 11.54 20.58 16.94
N THR A 292 11.53 19.35 17.45
CA THR A 292 12.14 18.21 16.75
C THR A 292 11.41 17.86 15.46
N ILE A 293 10.07 17.91 15.45
CA ILE A 293 9.27 17.68 14.25
C ILE A 293 9.58 18.73 13.19
N GLN A 294 9.59 20.02 13.55
CA GLN A 294 9.96 21.09 12.61
C GLN A 294 11.37 20.91 12.04
N THR A 295 12.33 20.48 12.86
CA THR A 295 13.69 20.18 12.41
C THR A 295 13.72 19.03 11.41
N LEU A 296 12.94 17.96 11.66
CA LEU A 296 12.83 16.82 10.75
C LEU A 296 12.12 17.18 9.45
N GLU A 297 11.06 18.00 9.50
CA GLU A 297 10.35 18.50 8.32
C GLU A 297 11.26 19.33 7.42
N ASN A 298 12.10 20.19 8.00
CA ASN A 298 13.07 20.98 7.24
C ASN A 298 14.12 20.08 6.56
N LYS A 299 14.66 19.09 7.28
CA LYS A 299 15.60 18.11 6.71
C LYS A 299 14.96 17.27 5.61
N TYR A 300 13.70 16.87 5.79
CA TYR A 300 12.95 16.14 4.77
C TYR A 300 12.77 16.99 3.51
N ARG A 301 12.40 18.26 3.67
CA ARG A 301 12.24 19.20 2.54
C ARG A 301 13.56 19.41 1.78
N GLU A 302 14.67 19.54 2.49
CA GLU A 302 16.01 19.63 1.90
C GLU A 302 16.39 18.35 1.13
N SER A 303 16.15 17.19 1.74
CA SER A 303 16.38 15.88 1.09
C SER A 303 15.53 15.72 -0.17
N GLU A 304 14.28 16.15 -0.14
CA GLU A 304 13.37 16.08 -1.29
C GLU A 304 13.83 17.03 -2.42
N SER A 305 14.28 18.24 -2.08
CA SER A 305 14.89 19.17 -3.05
C SER A 305 16.13 18.56 -3.71
N ASN A 306 17.01 17.92 -2.92
CA ASN A 306 18.20 17.25 -3.44
C ASN A 306 17.85 16.04 -4.31
N ARG A 307 16.81 15.27 -3.95
CA ARG A 307 16.29 14.15 -4.75
C ARG A 307 15.81 14.64 -6.11
N VAL A 308 15.01 15.70 -6.15
CA VAL A 308 14.51 16.30 -7.40
C VAL A 308 15.65 16.81 -8.27
N LEU A 309 16.64 17.51 -7.70
CA LEU A 309 17.80 17.99 -8.43
C LEU A 309 18.62 16.83 -9.03
N THR A 310 18.86 15.78 -8.24
CA THR A 310 19.56 14.57 -8.69
C THR A 310 18.78 13.87 -9.81
N GLU A 311 17.45 13.82 -9.71
CA GLU A 311 16.59 13.25 -10.74
C GLU A 311 16.64 14.05 -12.04
N GLN A 312 16.69 15.39 -11.97
CA GLN A 312 16.89 16.25 -13.14
C GLN A 312 18.25 16.02 -13.79
N GLN A 313 19.33 16.00 -13.00
CA GLN A 313 20.68 15.72 -13.51
C GLN A 313 20.77 14.34 -14.16
N LYS A 314 20.14 13.33 -13.56
CA LYS A 314 20.04 12.00 -14.16
C LYS A 314 19.38 12.04 -15.54
N ARG A 315 18.24 12.74 -15.68
CA ARG A 315 17.55 12.87 -16.97
C ARG A 315 18.41 13.57 -18.03
N GLU A 316 19.18 14.59 -17.64
CA GLU A 316 20.12 15.25 -18.56
C GLU A 316 21.22 14.31 -19.03
N VAL A 317 21.81 13.52 -18.12
CA VAL A 317 22.83 12.52 -18.45
C VAL A 317 22.26 11.41 -19.33
N ASP A 318 21.05 10.91 -19.03
CA ASP A 318 20.38 9.89 -19.84
C ASP A 318 20.14 10.40 -21.28
N MET A 319 19.75 11.67 -21.44
CA MET A 319 19.58 12.30 -22.76
C MET A 319 20.91 12.44 -23.51
N GLN A 320 21.98 12.84 -22.82
CA GLN A 320 23.33 12.91 -23.42
C GLN A 320 23.83 11.52 -23.83
N ALA A 321 23.59 10.50 -23.00
CA ALA A 321 23.96 9.12 -23.30
C ALA A 321 23.25 8.61 -24.56
N ALA A 322 21.93 8.85 -24.68
CA ALA A 322 21.15 8.48 -25.86
C ALA A 322 21.67 9.18 -27.13
N GLN A 323 22.04 10.46 -27.03
CA GLN A 323 22.61 11.21 -28.16
C GLN A 323 23.97 10.63 -28.60
N VAL A 324 24.83 10.27 -27.64
CA VAL A 324 26.14 9.66 -27.93
C VAL A 324 25.95 8.27 -28.54
N GLU A 325 24.98 7.48 -28.06
CA GLU A 325 24.66 6.17 -28.62
C GLU A 325 24.17 6.27 -30.07
N GLU A 326 23.29 7.23 -30.38
CA GLU A 326 22.86 7.49 -31.76
C GLU A 326 24.03 7.89 -32.67
N GLN A 327 24.93 8.74 -32.20
CA GLN A 327 26.15 9.11 -32.92
C GLN A 327 27.07 7.90 -33.15
N ALA A 328 27.24 7.04 -32.14
CA ALA A 328 28.04 5.84 -32.27
C ALA A 328 27.46 4.89 -33.32
N VAL A 329 26.15 4.65 -33.30
CA VAL A 329 25.45 3.82 -34.31
C VAL A 329 25.61 4.41 -35.71
N SER A 330 25.50 5.73 -35.87
CA SER A 330 25.73 6.40 -37.15
C SER A 330 27.15 6.15 -37.68
N ILE A 331 28.17 6.35 -36.83
CA ILE A 331 29.57 6.16 -37.21
C ILE A 331 29.87 4.69 -37.51
N GLU A 332 29.29 3.75 -36.75
CA GLU A 332 29.41 2.31 -37.04
C GLU A 332 28.79 1.96 -38.39
N GLY A 333 27.66 2.58 -38.74
CA GLY A 333 27.02 2.48 -40.05
C GLY A 333 27.96 2.95 -41.17
N ASP A 334 28.53 4.15 -41.05
CA ASP A 334 29.48 4.70 -42.02
C ASP A 334 30.72 3.82 -42.16
N LEU A 335 31.27 3.32 -41.05
CA LEU A 335 32.42 2.42 -41.04
C LEU A 335 32.12 1.11 -41.77
N LYS A 336 30.89 0.58 -41.65
CA LYS A 336 30.46 -0.63 -42.36
C LYS A 336 30.39 -0.38 -43.87
N VAL A 337 29.81 0.74 -44.29
CA VAL A 337 29.73 1.13 -45.72
C VAL A 337 31.15 1.28 -46.30
N GLU A 338 32.05 1.97 -45.61
CA GLU A 338 33.45 2.11 -46.02
C GLU A 338 34.17 0.75 -46.11
N ARG A 339 33.91 -0.18 -45.19
CA ARG A 339 34.45 -1.55 -45.27
C ARG A 339 33.93 -2.29 -46.51
N GLU A 340 32.65 -2.18 -46.82
CA GLU A 340 32.05 -2.78 -48.01
C GLU A 340 32.63 -2.18 -49.30
N TRP A 341 32.79 -0.86 -49.38
CA TRP A 341 33.47 -0.19 -50.50
C TRP A 341 34.92 -0.64 -50.66
N ARG A 342 35.67 -0.73 -49.56
CA ARG A 342 37.07 -1.21 -49.59
C ARG A 342 37.16 -2.64 -50.11
N MET A 343 36.28 -3.54 -49.68
CA MET A 343 36.24 -4.92 -50.18
C MET A 343 35.88 -4.97 -51.66
N SER A 344 34.88 -4.23 -52.10
CA SER A 344 34.46 -4.15 -53.51
C SER A 344 35.57 -3.61 -54.42
N LEU A 345 36.26 -2.55 -53.98
CA LEU A 345 37.41 -2.01 -54.70
C LEU A 345 38.55 -3.03 -54.77
N GLN A 346 38.85 -3.72 -53.67
CA GLN A 346 39.89 -4.76 -53.64
C GLN A 346 39.57 -5.94 -54.58
N ASP A 347 38.31 -6.37 -54.65
CA ASP A 347 37.85 -7.41 -55.57
C ASP A 347 37.99 -6.94 -57.03
N THR A 348 37.56 -5.72 -57.35
CA THR A 348 37.72 -5.15 -58.69
C THR A 348 39.19 -5.05 -59.09
N MET A 349 40.07 -4.60 -58.18
CA MET A 349 41.51 -4.57 -58.40
C MET A 349 42.10 -5.97 -58.64
N GLN A 350 41.60 -7.00 -57.94
CA GLN A 350 42.03 -8.38 -58.14
C GLN A 350 41.59 -8.91 -59.51
N GLN A 351 40.33 -8.66 -59.89
CA GLN A 351 39.81 -9.01 -61.22
C GLN A 351 40.59 -8.32 -62.34
N ASP A 352 40.93 -7.05 -62.18
CA ASP A 352 41.72 -6.32 -63.16
C ASP A 352 43.16 -6.82 -63.24
N ARG A 353 43.79 -7.20 -62.12
CA ARG A 353 45.08 -7.91 -62.12
C ARG A 353 45.01 -9.22 -62.88
N GLU A 354 43.96 -10.01 -62.69
CA GLU A 354 43.75 -11.26 -63.42
C GLU A 354 43.55 -11.03 -64.92
N LYS A 355 42.77 -10.01 -65.31
CA LYS A 355 42.62 -9.60 -66.73
C LYS A 355 43.95 -9.17 -67.33
N ILE A 356 44.73 -8.36 -66.62
CA ILE A 356 46.07 -7.93 -67.06
C ILE A 356 46.95 -9.16 -67.27
N SER A 357 46.97 -10.11 -66.33
CA SER A 357 47.72 -11.35 -66.47
C SER A 357 47.27 -12.16 -67.70
N LYS A 358 45.97 -12.26 -67.97
CA LYS A 358 45.44 -12.96 -69.16
C LYS A 358 45.88 -12.27 -70.46
N LEU A 359 45.71 -10.96 -70.55
CA LEU A 359 46.14 -10.18 -71.71
C LEU A 359 47.67 -10.25 -71.92
N GLN A 360 48.46 -10.26 -70.86
CA GLN A 360 49.91 -10.46 -70.94
C GLN A 360 50.27 -11.84 -71.53
N ILE A 361 49.54 -12.89 -71.13
CA ILE A 361 49.69 -14.23 -71.70
C ILE A 361 49.31 -14.22 -73.19
N GLU A 362 48.17 -13.64 -73.57
CA GLU A 362 47.73 -13.54 -74.98
C GLU A 362 48.75 -12.77 -75.83
N ILE A 363 49.28 -11.65 -75.34
CA ILE A 363 50.35 -10.90 -76.01
C ILE A 363 51.59 -11.77 -76.22
N SER A 364 51.99 -12.58 -75.23
CA SER A 364 53.13 -13.49 -75.37
C SER A 364 52.90 -14.59 -76.41
N GLN A 365 51.66 -15.10 -76.48
CA GLN A 365 51.25 -16.09 -77.49
C GLN A 365 51.26 -15.47 -78.90
N LEU A 366 50.67 -14.29 -79.07
CA LEU A 366 50.67 -13.57 -80.33
C LEU A 366 52.09 -13.25 -80.81
N LYS A 367 53.00 -12.85 -79.91
CA LYS A 367 54.43 -12.67 -80.23
C LYS A 367 55.05 -13.97 -80.73
N THR A 368 54.74 -15.10 -80.10
CA THR A 368 55.22 -16.42 -80.53
C THR A 368 54.69 -16.81 -81.92
N VAL A 369 53.41 -16.55 -82.18
CA VAL A 369 52.80 -16.79 -83.51
C VAL A 369 53.41 -15.88 -84.57
N ALA A 370 53.61 -14.60 -84.27
CA ALA A 370 54.26 -13.65 -85.18
C ALA A 370 55.69 -14.09 -85.54
N GLN A 371 56.47 -14.60 -84.56
CA GLN A 371 57.78 -15.19 -84.82
C GLN A 371 57.70 -16.42 -85.73
N LYS A 372 56.75 -17.34 -85.48
CA LYS A 372 56.53 -18.51 -86.34
C LYS A 372 56.12 -18.12 -87.76
N TYR A 373 55.27 -17.10 -87.90
CA TYR A 373 54.85 -16.59 -89.20
C TYR A 373 56.02 -15.97 -89.97
N ALA A 374 56.85 -15.17 -89.29
CA ALA A 374 58.07 -14.61 -89.87
C ALA A 374 59.03 -15.71 -90.34
N GLN A 375 59.23 -16.77 -89.54
CA GLN A 375 60.04 -17.93 -89.94
C GLN A 375 59.45 -18.63 -91.17
N LEU A 376 58.15 -18.89 -91.18
CA LEU A 376 57.48 -19.52 -92.31
C LEU A 376 57.56 -18.67 -93.59
N GLN A 377 57.54 -17.34 -93.44
CA GLN A 377 57.71 -16.41 -94.55
C GLN A 377 59.13 -16.45 -95.11
N GLU A 378 60.16 -16.53 -94.24
CA GLU A 378 61.55 -16.77 -94.64
C GLU A 378 61.67 -18.10 -95.41
N ASP A 379 61.14 -19.20 -94.85
CA ASP A 379 61.14 -20.52 -95.49
C ASP A 379 60.43 -20.49 -96.86
N TYR A 380 59.31 -19.77 -96.97
CA TYR A 380 58.60 -19.60 -98.25
C TYR A 380 59.45 -18.88 -99.30
N TYR A 381 60.13 -17.78 -98.95
CA TYR A 381 61.00 -17.07 -99.89
C TYR A 381 62.19 -17.94 -100.31
N THR A 382 62.80 -18.69 -99.38
CA THR A 382 63.90 -19.62 -99.72
C THR A 382 63.44 -20.72 -100.69
N MET A 383 62.27 -21.31 -100.48
CA MET A 383 61.69 -22.29 -101.40
C MET A 383 61.33 -21.67 -102.75
N LYS A 384 60.81 -20.44 -102.76
CA LYS A 384 60.52 -19.70 -103.99
C LYS A 384 61.80 -19.45 -104.78
N ASP A 385 62.88 -19.02 -104.13
CA ASP A 385 64.18 -18.80 -104.77
C ASP A 385 64.72 -20.11 -105.32
N HIS A 386 64.63 -21.22 -104.58
CA HIS A 386 64.97 -22.55 -105.09
C HIS A 386 64.14 -22.97 -106.31
N CYS A 387 62.83 -22.70 -106.33
CA CYS A 387 62.00 -22.97 -107.49
C CYS A 387 62.44 -22.11 -108.70
N LEU A 388 62.77 -20.83 -108.50
CA LEU A 388 63.27 -19.95 -109.56
C LEU A 388 64.64 -20.41 -110.08
N GLU A 389 65.54 -20.84 -109.20
CA GLU A 389 66.81 -21.46 -109.59
C GLU A 389 66.57 -22.73 -110.42
N GLN A 390 65.65 -23.60 -109.98
CA GLN A 390 65.28 -24.80 -110.74
C GLN A 390 64.69 -24.46 -112.11
N ASP A 391 63.77 -23.49 -112.20
CA ASP A 391 63.21 -23.02 -113.48
C ASP A 391 64.31 -22.44 -114.39
N HIS A 392 65.25 -21.68 -113.84
CA HIS A 392 66.39 -21.15 -114.60
C HIS A 392 67.30 -22.29 -115.12
N THR A 393 67.61 -23.29 -114.30
CA THR A 393 68.38 -24.45 -114.76
C THR A 393 67.64 -25.25 -115.85
N LEU A 394 66.30 -25.32 -115.79
CA LEU A 394 65.48 -25.94 -116.83
C LEU A 394 65.48 -25.10 -118.12
N GLU A 395 65.43 -23.77 -118.03
CA GLU A 395 65.58 -22.87 -119.17
C GLU A 395 66.96 -23.00 -119.83
N GLU A 396 68.03 -23.07 -119.04
CA GLU A 396 69.40 -23.28 -119.54
C GLU A 396 69.55 -24.64 -120.21
N LEU A 397 69.02 -25.72 -119.61
CA LEU A 397 68.97 -27.05 -120.23
C LEU A 397 68.14 -27.02 -121.51
N GLY A 398 67.03 -26.29 -121.53
CA GLY A 398 66.20 -26.07 -122.71
C GLY A 398 66.94 -25.32 -123.83
N ALA A 399 67.73 -24.31 -123.49
CA ALA A 399 68.58 -23.57 -124.43
C ALA A 399 69.69 -24.45 -125.00
N GLN A 400 70.40 -25.22 -124.16
CA GLN A 400 71.42 -26.17 -124.61
C GLN A 400 70.84 -27.26 -125.53
N LEU A 401 69.64 -27.77 -125.22
CA LEU A 401 68.92 -28.72 -126.08
C LEU A 401 68.51 -28.10 -127.42
N ARG A 402 68.07 -26.84 -127.43
CA ARG A 402 67.77 -26.10 -128.65
C ARG A 402 69.02 -25.93 -129.51
N ASP A 403 70.13 -25.54 -128.91
CA ASP A 403 71.38 -25.26 -129.62
C ASP A 403 72.01 -26.57 -130.16
N SER A 404 71.98 -27.66 -129.39
CA SER A 404 72.37 -29.01 -129.87
C SER A 404 71.45 -29.53 -130.99
N LYS A 405 70.14 -29.23 -130.93
CA LYS A 405 69.21 -29.56 -132.02
C LYS A 405 69.50 -28.76 -133.29
N LEU A 406 69.96 -27.52 -133.16
CA LEU A 406 70.39 -26.68 -134.28
C LEU A 406 71.64 -27.27 -134.94
N GLU A 407 72.65 -27.66 -134.16
CA GLU A 407 73.86 -28.35 -134.68
C GLU A 407 73.53 -29.67 -135.38
N ILE A 408 72.57 -30.46 -134.87
CA ILE A 408 72.10 -31.68 -135.54
C ILE A 408 71.36 -31.34 -136.86
N SER A 409 70.69 -30.20 -136.94
CA SER A 409 70.01 -29.72 -138.15
C SER A 409 71.02 -29.24 -139.20
N ASP A 410 72.07 -28.53 -138.78
CA ASP A 410 73.12 -28.03 -139.67
C ASP A 410 73.97 -29.19 -140.23
N LEU A 411 74.27 -30.20 -139.40
CA LEU A 411 74.92 -31.45 -139.84
C LEU A 411 74.04 -32.27 -140.80
N LYS A 412 72.71 -32.13 -140.72
CA LYS A 412 71.78 -32.75 -141.67
C LYS A 412 71.73 -32.03 -143.02
N GLU A 413 71.99 -30.73 -143.07
CA GLU A 413 72.01 -29.96 -144.33
C GLU A 413 73.30 -30.18 -145.16
N GLU A 414 74.44 -30.48 -144.53
CA GLU A 414 75.72 -30.70 -145.24
C GLU A 414 75.88 -32.11 -145.88
N ILE A 415 75.09 -33.11 -145.48
CA ILE A 415 75.30 -34.51 -145.89
C ILE A 415 74.50 -34.92 -147.15
N ASN A 416 73.55 -34.13 -147.64
CA ASN A 416 72.52 -34.68 -148.55
C ASN A 416 72.70 -34.41 -150.07
N ARG A 417 73.95 -34.36 -150.58
CA ARG A 417 74.20 -34.16 -152.03
C ARG A 417 74.48 -35.41 -152.87
N ASN A 418 74.42 -36.65 -152.36
CA ASN A 418 74.57 -37.88 -153.18
C ASN A 418 74.03 -39.19 -152.53
N ARG A 419 72.72 -39.48 -152.62
CA ARG A 419 72.10 -40.82 -152.86
C ARG A 419 70.54 -40.76 -152.80
N PRO A 420 69.82 -41.69 -153.46
CA PRO A 420 68.36 -41.63 -153.65
C PRO A 420 67.55 -42.33 -152.54
N ASP A 421 66.32 -41.83 -152.38
CA ASP A 421 65.11 -42.38 -151.75
C ASP A 421 65.14 -42.92 -150.30
N GLY A 422 64.54 -42.13 -149.41
CA GLY A 422 63.88 -42.59 -148.18
C GLY A 422 62.38 -42.30 -148.28
N ALA A 423 61.63 -43.27 -148.80
CA ALA A 423 60.19 -43.21 -149.04
C ALA A 423 59.40 -42.90 -147.76
N TRP A 424 58.60 -41.82 -147.80
CA TRP A 424 57.52 -41.60 -146.85
C TRP A 424 56.28 -42.35 -147.32
N VAL A 425 55.95 -43.41 -146.59
CA VAL A 425 54.73 -44.20 -146.77
C VAL A 425 53.58 -43.48 -146.06
N LYS A 426 52.41 -43.44 -146.70
CA LYS A 426 51.18 -42.85 -146.13
C LYS A 426 50.71 -43.68 -144.92
N ASP A 427 50.25 -43.01 -143.87
CA ASP A 427 49.90 -43.52 -142.53
C ASP A 427 48.89 -44.70 -142.42
N ASN A 428 48.43 -45.28 -143.53
CA ASN A 428 47.47 -46.38 -143.50
C ASN A 428 48.09 -47.80 -143.52
N THR A 429 49.42 -47.96 -143.55
CA THR A 429 50.05 -49.30 -143.71
C THR A 429 51.31 -49.58 -142.88
N ALA A 430 51.55 -48.89 -141.76
CA ALA A 430 52.69 -49.19 -140.86
C ALA A 430 52.19 -49.86 -139.57
N LEU A 431 52.27 -51.19 -139.51
CA LEU A 431 51.69 -52.03 -138.45
C LEU A 431 52.71 -52.60 -137.44
N GLU A 432 53.99 -52.19 -137.45
CA GLU A 432 55.01 -52.73 -136.53
C GLU A 432 56.13 -51.73 -136.14
N CYS A 433 56.48 -51.70 -134.84
CA CYS A 433 57.49 -50.82 -134.24
C CYS A 433 58.84 -51.53 -134.01
N LYS A 434 59.92 -50.99 -134.59
CA LYS A 434 61.29 -51.55 -134.55
C LYS A 434 62.06 -51.39 -133.22
N ALA A 435 61.44 -50.91 -132.14
CA ALA A 435 62.08 -50.77 -130.84
C ALA A 435 61.70 -51.87 -129.83
N CYS A 436 60.65 -52.67 -130.08
CA CYS A 436 60.19 -53.66 -129.10
C CYS A 436 59.59 -54.97 -129.68
N ASN A 437 59.68 -55.19 -131.00
CA ASN A 437 59.37 -56.47 -131.68
C ASN A 437 58.10 -57.17 -131.15
N LYS A 438 57.00 -56.42 -131.07
CA LYS A 438 55.66 -56.90 -130.70
C LYS A 438 54.60 -56.26 -131.61
N ASP A 439 53.69 -57.10 -132.07
CA ASP A 439 52.56 -56.76 -132.94
C ASP A 439 51.61 -55.79 -132.25
N THR A 440 51.25 -54.69 -132.92
CA THR A 440 50.20 -53.79 -132.45
C THR A 440 48.84 -54.29 -132.91
N THR A 441 48.02 -54.77 -131.98
CA THR A 441 46.57 -54.87 -132.19
C THR A 441 45.97 -53.46 -132.18
N VAL A 442 45.55 -53.02 -133.36
CA VAL A 442 44.57 -51.94 -133.56
C VAL A 442 43.23 -52.41 -132.98
N VAL A 443 42.67 -51.69 -132.00
CA VAL A 443 41.23 -51.39 -131.78
C VAL A 443 41.14 -50.42 -130.58
N THR A 444 41.15 -49.10 -130.85
CA THR A 444 39.98 -48.21 -130.76
C THR A 444 40.40 -46.76 -131.08
N ALA A 445 40.67 -46.53 -132.37
CA ALA A 445 40.40 -45.22 -132.96
C ALA A 445 38.88 -45.06 -133.09
N ALA A 446 38.23 -44.55 -132.05
CA ALA A 446 36.86 -44.03 -132.13
C ALA A 446 36.59 -43.09 -130.95
N ARG A 447 37.23 -41.91 -130.95
CA ARG A 447 36.68 -40.63 -130.43
C ARG A 447 37.73 -39.52 -130.54
N PHE A 448 38.06 -39.18 -131.78
CA PHE A 448 38.43 -37.81 -132.10
C PHE A 448 37.15 -37.06 -132.44
N SER A 449 36.80 -36.02 -131.69
CA SER A 449 36.31 -34.73 -132.21
C SER A 449 35.64 -33.89 -131.10
N ALA A 450 36.42 -33.17 -130.29
CA ALA A 450 36.05 -31.85 -129.75
C ALA A 450 37.23 -31.23 -128.98
N ILE A 451 37.50 -29.96 -129.31
CA ILE A 451 38.55 -29.01 -128.88
C ILE A 451 38.21 -28.42 -127.48
N PRO A 452 39.09 -27.72 -126.71
CA PRO A 452 40.56 -27.63 -126.64
C PRO A 452 41.17 -28.06 -125.27
N ALA A 453 42.50 -28.12 -125.28
CA ALA A 453 43.45 -28.57 -124.26
C ALA A 453 43.31 -27.98 -122.84
N GLN A 454 43.01 -28.86 -121.88
CA GLN A 454 43.72 -28.92 -120.61
C GLN A 454 44.64 -30.15 -120.66
N THR A 455 45.92 -29.98 -120.34
CA THR A 455 46.81 -31.13 -120.08
C THR A 455 46.95 -31.26 -118.57
N THR A 456 46.15 -32.15 -117.99
CA THR A 456 46.38 -32.70 -116.65
C THR A 456 47.31 -33.90 -116.81
N LEU A 457 48.40 -33.95 -116.04
CA LEU A 457 49.30 -35.11 -115.96
C LEU A 457 49.16 -35.74 -114.57
N TYR A 458 48.77 -37.01 -114.56
CA TYR A 458 48.63 -37.85 -113.36
C TYR A 458 49.89 -38.69 -113.16
N LEU A 459 50.34 -38.81 -111.92
CA LEU A 459 51.37 -39.77 -111.49
C LEU A 459 50.76 -40.84 -110.58
N CYS A 460 51.02 -42.10 -110.94
CA CYS A 460 50.56 -43.32 -110.29
C CYS A 460 51.45 -43.64 -109.05
N PRO A 461 50.89 -43.81 -107.84
CA PRO A 461 51.67 -44.19 -106.67
C PRO A 461 51.80 -45.72 -106.54
N PRO A 462 52.95 -46.25 -106.07
CA PRO A 462 53.06 -47.65 -105.68
C PRO A 462 52.38 -47.89 -104.32
N ARG A 463 51.72 -49.04 -104.20
CA ARG A 463 50.91 -49.49 -103.06
C ARG A 463 51.71 -49.67 -101.76
N GLN A 464 51.17 -49.18 -100.64
CA GLN A 464 50.83 -50.03 -99.48
C GLN A 464 49.85 -49.31 -98.52
N ASN A 465 48.61 -49.80 -98.50
CA ASN A 465 47.55 -49.71 -97.47
C ASN A 465 47.38 -48.43 -96.64
N GLN A 466 46.56 -47.49 -97.12
CA GLN A 466 45.24 -47.10 -96.55
C GLN A 466 44.75 -45.83 -97.26
N CYS A 467 43.50 -45.85 -97.73
CA CYS A 467 42.84 -44.74 -98.41
C CYS A 467 42.20 -43.80 -97.39
N GLU A 468 42.27 -42.49 -97.61
CA GLU A 468 41.08 -41.63 -97.71
C GLU A 468 41.41 -40.26 -98.33
N CYS A 469 40.47 -39.81 -99.17
CA CYS A 469 40.61 -38.72 -100.12
C CYS A 469 40.46 -37.33 -99.47
N ALA A 470 41.20 -36.34 -99.97
CA ALA A 470 40.81 -34.94 -99.87
C ALA A 470 40.94 -34.27 -101.24
N ILE A 471 39.82 -33.70 -101.73
CA ILE A 471 39.76 -32.85 -102.92
C ILE A 471 40.23 -31.46 -102.49
N ILE A 472 41.38 -31.00 -103.01
CA ILE A 472 41.78 -29.59 -102.91
C ILE A 472 41.43 -28.93 -104.26
N VAL A 473 40.39 -28.11 -104.25
CA VAL A 473 40.12 -27.17 -105.33
C VAL A 473 41.04 -25.97 -105.11
N MET A 474 42.09 -25.83 -105.91
CA MET A 474 42.86 -24.59 -105.98
C MET A 474 42.23 -23.67 -107.03
N PHE A 475 41.73 -22.52 -106.57
CA PHE A 475 41.54 -21.34 -107.41
C PHE A 475 42.90 -20.66 -107.59
N PHE A 476 43.31 -20.43 -108.84
CA PHE A 476 44.31 -19.42 -109.17
C PHE A 476 43.58 -18.23 -109.79
N CYS A 477 43.62 -17.10 -109.06
CA CYS A 477 43.07 -15.75 -109.32
C CYS A 477 41.67 -15.64 -109.94
#